data_AF-A0A3R9QE32-F1
#
_entry.id   AF-A0A3R9QE32-F1
#
_cell.length_a   1.000
_cell.length_b   1.000
_cell.length_c   1.000
_cell.angle_alpha   90.00
_cell.angle_beta   90.00
_cell.angle_gamma   90.00
#
_symmetry.space_group_name_H-M   'P 1'
#
loop_
_entity.id
_entity.type
_entity.pdbx_description
1 polymer ?
#
loop_
_entity_poly.entity_id
_entity_poly.type
_entity_poly.pdbx_seq_one_letter_code
_entity_poly.pdbx_strand_id
1 'polypeptide(L)'
;MDKCREEFEKWFMTTQYFCDYFTELDLNLNHRNEYENEIINSAWLAFQHQQAKVEELQEEFAEDERFLKEQIQQKDLETSNLKYLQGMDKELIQSLQGKSEKLQKRVDAVLQILEKGKRLQSANYLIATLEQALEGEV
;
A
#
# COMPACT_ATOMS: atom_id res chain seq x y z
N MET A 1 35.72 17.69 -28.27
CA MET A 1 35.49 16.57 -27.36
C MET A 1 34.04 16.68 -26.89
N ASP A 2 33.36 15.64 -26.42
CA ASP A 2 32.00 15.79 -25.90
C ASP A 2 32.03 16.45 -24.51
N LYS A 3 31.00 17.25 -24.21
CA LYS A 3 30.96 18.06 -22.98
C LYS A 3 31.08 17.22 -21.70
N CYS A 4 30.55 15.99 -21.70
CA CYS A 4 30.63 15.06 -20.58
C CYS A 4 32.08 14.65 -20.31
N ARG A 5 32.83 14.35 -21.37
CA ARG A 5 34.25 14.03 -21.27
C ARG A 5 35.08 15.22 -20.80
N GLU A 6 34.82 16.42 -21.29
CA GLU A 6 35.53 17.63 -20.85
C GLU A 6 35.31 17.92 -19.35
N GLU A 7 34.09 17.72 -18.86
CA GLU A 7 33.75 17.86 -17.43
C GLU A 7 34.43 16.78 -16.58
N PHE A 8 34.44 15.53 -17.05
CA PHE A 8 35.15 14.45 -16.38
C PHE A 8 36.65 14.69 -16.32
N GLU A 9 37.30 15.02 -17.43
CA GLU A 9 38.76 15.21 -17.47
C GLU A 9 39.15 16.35 -16.53
N LYS A 10 38.39 17.46 -16.55
CA LYS A 10 38.60 18.59 -15.63
C LYS A 10 38.43 18.19 -14.17
N TRP A 11 37.43 17.38 -13.83
CA TRP A 11 37.25 16.87 -12.47
C TRP A 11 38.34 15.87 -12.08
N PHE A 12 38.65 14.90 -12.92
CA PHE A 12 39.60 13.83 -12.66
C PHE A 12 41.00 14.38 -12.39
N MET A 13 41.42 15.40 -13.13
CA MET A 13 42.69 16.11 -12.91
C MET A 13 42.79 16.82 -11.55
N THR A 14 41.66 17.10 -10.89
CA THR A 14 41.64 17.68 -9.53
C THR A 14 41.64 16.63 -8.43
N THR A 15 41.56 15.35 -8.77
CA THR A 15 41.55 14.28 -7.77
C THR A 15 42.93 14.06 -7.18
N GLN A 16 42.98 13.77 -5.88
CA GLN A 16 44.22 13.46 -5.18
C GLN A 16 44.97 12.30 -5.85
N TYR A 17 44.23 11.30 -6.35
CA TYR A 17 44.79 10.17 -7.09
C TYR A 17 45.61 10.60 -8.31
N PHE A 18 45.07 11.52 -9.13
CA PHE A 18 45.77 12.04 -10.29
C PHE A 18 47.01 12.85 -9.88
N CYS A 19 46.87 13.72 -8.88
CA CYS A 19 47.98 14.53 -8.37
C CYS A 19 49.12 13.67 -7.80
N ASP A 20 48.81 12.67 -6.99
CA ASP A 20 49.81 11.79 -6.36
C ASP A 20 50.54 10.94 -7.41
N TYR A 21 49.80 10.36 -8.36
CA TYR A 21 50.37 9.55 -9.43
C TYR A 21 51.42 10.31 -10.25
N PHE A 22 51.11 11.56 -10.64
CA PHE A 22 52.03 12.37 -11.44
C PHE A 22 53.12 13.04 -10.60
N THR A 23 52.91 13.32 -9.32
CA THR A 23 53.96 13.83 -8.42
C THR A 23 55.04 12.77 -8.20
N GLU A 24 54.67 11.49 -8.13
CA GLU A 24 55.62 10.38 -8.04
C GLU A 24 56.30 10.04 -9.38
N LEU A 25 55.62 10.25 -10.52
CA LEU A 25 56.19 10.06 -11.86
C LEU A 25 57.15 11.19 -12.30
N ASP A 26 57.08 12.39 -11.71
CA ASP A 26 57.70 13.62 -12.24
C ASP A 26 59.22 13.75 -12.09
N LEU A 27 59.95 12.70 -11.69
CA LEU A 27 61.40 12.84 -11.50
C LEU A 27 62.28 12.57 -12.73
N ASN A 28 61.84 11.97 -13.84
CA ASN A 28 62.79 11.60 -14.92
C ASN A 28 62.30 11.35 -16.38
N LEU A 29 61.06 11.65 -16.79
CA LEU A 29 60.58 11.19 -18.12
C LEU A 29 60.20 12.30 -19.12
N ASN A 30 60.84 12.30 -20.28
CA ASN A 30 60.53 13.14 -21.46
C ASN A 30 59.16 12.86 -22.12
N HIS A 31 58.33 11.98 -21.53
CA HIS A 31 57.08 11.46 -22.10
C HIS A 31 55.84 11.73 -21.21
N ARG A 32 55.94 12.66 -20.25
CA ARG A 32 54.86 12.98 -19.29
C ARG A 32 53.48 13.14 -19.94
N ASN A 33 53.40 13.88 -21.05
CA ASN A 33 52.14 14.13 -21.75
C ASN A 33 51.50 12.87 -22.36
N GLU A 34 52.29 11.87 -22.73
CA GLU A 34 51.78 10.60 -23.28
C GLU A 34 51.15 9.76 -22.16
N TYR A 35 51.82 9.65 -21.00
CA TYR A 35 51.30 8.96 -19.83
C TYR A 35 50.06 9.64 -19.21
N GLU A 36 50.03 10.99 -19.17
CA GLU A 36 48.84 11.75 -18.77
C GLU A 36 47.63 11.38 -19.61
N ASN A 37 47.78 11.37 -20.94
CA ASN A 37 46.71 11.00 -21.85
C ASN A 37 46.26 9.53 -21.67
N GLU A 38 47.18 8.58 -21.50
CA GLU A 38 46.83 7.16 -21.29
C GLU A 38 46.01 6.91 -20.03
N ILE A 39 46.36 7.58 -18.93
CA ILE A 39 45.67 7.43 -17.64
C ILE A 39 44.31 8.11 -17.66
N ILE A 40 44.23 9.31 -18.23
CA ILE A 40 42.95 10.00 -18.39
C ILE A 40 42.01 9.17 -19.26
N ASN A 41 42.50 8.60 -20.37
CA ASN A 41 41.71 7.72 -21.23
C ASN A 41 41.26 6.44 -20.50
N SER A 42 42.15 5.81 -19.72
CA SER A 42 41.82 4.59 -18.97
C SER A 42 40.78 4.87 -17.88
N ALA A 43 40.94 5.97 -17.14
CA ALA A 43 39.99 6.41 -16.12
C ALA A 43 38.63 6.77 -16.74
N TRP A 44 38.62 7.40 -17.91
CA TRP A 44 37.40 7.72 -18.65
C TRP A 44 36.63 6.47 -19.07
N LEU A 45 37.31 5.46 -19.63
CA LEU A 45 36.68 4.19 -19.99
C LEU A 45 36.08 3.48 -18.78
N ALA A 46 36.81 3.45 -17.65
CA ALA A 46 36.30 2.90 -16.40
C ALA A 46 35.10 3.67 -15.87
N PHE A 47 35.13 5.01 -15.94
CA PHE A 47 34.02 5.87 -15.56
C PHE A 47 32.78 5.59 -16.43
N GLN A 48 32.93 5.55 -17.75
CA GLN A 48 31.81 5.26 -18.66
C GLN A 48 31.18 3.90 -18.36
N HIS A 49 32.00 2.87 -18.10
CA HIS A 49 31.50 1.55 -17.73
C HIS A 49 30.70 1.58 -16.42
N GLN A 50 31.19 2.27 -15.39
CA GLN A 50 30.45 2.38 -14.12
C GLN A 50 29.20 3.25 -14.26
N GLN A 51 29.27 4.30 -15.07
CA GLN A 51 28.14 5.18 -15.34
C GLN A 51 26.98 4.40 -16.01
N ALA A 52 27.29 3.56 -17.00
CA ALA A 52 26.28 2.69 -17.63
C ALA A 52 25.62 1.74 -16.62
N LYS A 53 26.40 1.18 -15.69
CA LYS A 53 25.87 0.31 -14.62
C LYS A 53 24.96 1.07 -13.65
N VAL A 54 25.30 2.32 -13.32
CA VAL A 54 24.46 3.18 -12.48
C VAL A 54 23.14 3.49 -13.18
N GLU A 55 23.18 3.76 -14.49
CA GLU A 55 21.97 4.02 -15.29
C GLU A 55 21.06 2.78 -15.35
N GLU A 56 21.62 1.59 -15.57
CA GLU A 56 20.87 0.32 -15.53
C GLU A 56 20.19 0.11 -14.17
N LEU A 57 20.92 0.30 -13.06
CA LEU A 57 20.34 0.20 -11.72
C LEU A 57 19.25 1.24 -11.48
N GLN A 58 19.43 2.47 -11.94
CA GLN A 58 18.40 3.51 -11.80
C GLN A 58 17.14 3.17 -12.58
N GLU A 59 17.26 2.55 -13.74
CA GLU A 59 16.12 2.08 -14.53
C GLU A 59 15.38 0.93 -13.81
N GLU A 60 16.11 -0.05 -13.28
CA GLU A 60 15.55 -1.15 -12.48
C GLU A 60 14.80 -0.60 -11.24
N PHE A 61 15.42 0.31 -10.50
CA PHE A 61 14.78 0.96 -9.34
C PHE A 61 13.52 1.74 -9.73
N ALA A 62 13.53 2.43 -10.87
CA ALA A 62 12.36 3.17 -11.35
C ALA A 62 11.22 2.23 -11.77
N GLU A 63 11.54 1.06 -12.35
CA GLU A 63 10.55 0.04 -12.67
C GLU A 63 9.93 -0.57 -11.41
N ASP A 64 10.77 -0.97 -10.45
CA ASP A 64 10.32 -1.48 -9.15
C ASP A 64 9.44 -0.48 -8.40
N GLU A 65 9.83 0.81 -8.40
CA GLU A 65 9.03 1.86 -7.77
C GLU A 65 7.66 2.00 -8.44
N ARG A 66 7.58 1.94 -9.78
CA ARG A 66 6.31 1.97 -10.51
C ARG A 66 5.45 0.75 -10.16
N PHE A 67 6.03 -0.44 -10.20
CA PHE A 67 5.33 -1.68 -9.87
C PHE A 67 4.75 -1.65 -8.44
N LEU A 68 5.55 -1.23 -7.46
CA LEU A 68 5.10 -1.12 -6.08
C LEU A 68 3.97 -0.09 -5.91
N LYS A 69 4.06 1.06 -6.59
CA LYS A 69 2.99 2.07 -6.58
C LYS A 69 1.67 1.53 -7.10
N GLU A 70 1.69 0.79 -8.21
CA GLU A 70 0.49 0.17 -8.78
C GLU A 70 -0.13 -0.87 -7.83
N GLN A 71 0.70 -1.71 -7.21
CA GLN A 71 0.24 -2.70 -6.22
C GLN A 71 -0.40 -2.04 -4.98
N ILE A 72 0.18 -0.93 -4.51
CA ILE A 72 -0.39 -0.16 -3.38
C ILE A 72 -1.74 0.43 -3.78
N GLN A 73 -1.85 1.05 -4.95
CA GLN A 73 -3.12 1.62 -5.44
C GLN A 73 -4.21 0.56 -5.55
N GLN A 74 -3.88 -0.62 -6.06
CA GLN A 74 -4.82 -1.73 -6.14
C GLN A 74 -5.29 -2.16 -4.73
N LYS A 75 -4.36 -2.34 -3.79
CA LYS A 75 -4.69 -2.71 -2.40
C LYS A 75 -5.52 -1.64 -1.68
N ASP A 76 -5.27 -0.36 -1.94
CA ASP A 76 -6.06 0.74 -1.38
C ASP A 76 -7.50 0.70 -1.90
N LEU A 77 -7.69 0.39 -3.20
CA LEU A 77 -9.02 0.22 -3.78
C LEU A 77 -9.74 -0.99 -3.17
N GLU A 78 -9.08 -2.14 -3.05
CA GLU A 78 -9.62 -3.34 -2.40
C GLU A 78 -10.02 -3.05 -0.94
N THR A 79 -9.16 -2.34 -0.20
CA THR A 79 -9.41 -1.92 1.19
C THR A 79 -10.61 -0.99 1.29
N SER A 80 -10.75 -0.04 0.36
CA SER A 80 -11.89 0.87 0.30
C SER A 80 -13.20 0.11 0.06
N ASN A 81 -13.20 -0.83 -0.89
CA ASN A 81 -14.37 -1.67 -1.19
C ASN A 81 -14.77 -2.53 0.01
N LEU A 82 -13.80 -3.14 0.70
CA LEU A 82 -14.07 -3.93 1.91
C LEU A 82 -14.68 -3.08 3.03
N LYS A 83 -14.17 -1.86 3.25
CA LYS A 83 -14.74 -0.93 4.24
C LYS A 83 -16.19 -0.56 3.93
N TYR A 84 -16.51 -0.35 2.65
CA TYR A 84 -17.87 -0.07 2.21
C TYR A 84 -18.81 -1.26 2.50
N LEU A 85 -18.42 -2.48 2.12
CA LEU A 85 -19.20 -3.69 2.39
C LEU A 85 -19.40 -3.93 3.89
N GLN A 86 -18.36 -3.74 4.71
CA GLN A 86 -18.47 -3.83 6.17
C GLN A 86 -19.47 -2.82 6.76
N GLY A 87 -19.56 -1.62 6.17
CA GLY A 87 -20.58 -0.63 6.54
C GLY A 87 -22.00 -1.13 6.27
N MET A 88 -22.23 -1.67 5.07
CA MET A 88 -23.52 -2.26 4.70
C MET A 88 -23.91 -3.44 5.60
N ASP A 89 -22.96 -4.34 5.88
CA ASP A 89 -23.19 -5.48 6.77
C ASP A 89 -23.57 -5.04 8.17
N LYS A 90 -22.92 -3.98 8.69
CA LYS A 90 -23.24 -3.42 10.00
C LYS A 90 -24.67 -2.88 10.06
N GLU A 91 -25.11 -2.14 9.04
CA GLU A 91 -26.48 -1.62 8.96
C GLU A 91 -27.50 -2.76 8.85
N LEU A 92 -27.20 -3.79 8.04
CA LEU A 92 -28.06 -4.96 7.89
C LEU A 92 -28.19 -5.73 9.20
N ILE A 93 -27.08 -5.98 9.89
CA ILE A 93 -27.07 -6.67 11.19
C ILE A 93 -27.91 -5.90 12.21
N GLN A 94 -27.76 -4.57 12.29
CA GLN A 94 -28.55 -3.74 13.21
C GLN A 94 -30.06 -3.81 12.88
N SER A 95 -30.42 -3.77 11.60
CA SER A 95 -31.81 -3.91 11.14
C SER A 95 -32.39 -5.28 11.50
N LEU A 96 -31.63 -6.36 11.30
CA LEU A 96 -32.03 -7.73 11.64
C LEU A 96 -32.16 -7.92 13.14
N GLN A 97 -31.23 -7.39 13.93
CA GLN A 97 -31.31 -7.40 15.40
C GLN A 97 -32.58 -6.69 15.89
N GLY A 98 -32.87 -5.49 15.39
CA GLY A 98 -34.10 -4.77 15.75
C GLY A 98 -35.38 -5.51 15.37
N LYS A 99 -35.41 -6.20 14.21
CA LYS A 99 -36.55 -7.06 13.83
C LYS A 99 -36.66 -8.29 14.72
N SER A 100 -35.54 -8.91 15.05
CA SER A 100 -35.48 -10.08 15.93
C SER A 100 -35.98 -9.75 17.33
N GLU A 101 -35.59 -8.62 17.91
CA GLU A 101 -36.08 -8.16 19.21
C GLU A 101 -37.59 -7.90 19.21
N LYS A 102 -38.12 -7.27 18.16
CA LYS A 102 -39.57 -7.06 18.02
C LYS A 102 -40.33 -8.38 17.93
N LEU A 103 -39.79 -9.34 17.18
CA LEU A 103 -40.39 -10.67 17.07
C LEU A 103 -40.36 -11.40 18.41
N GLN A 104 -39.23 -11.34 19.13
CA GLN A 104 -39.08 -11.96 20.45
C GLN A 104 -40.11 -11.42 21.44
N LYS A 105 -40.32 -10.09 21.48
CA LYS A 105 -41.36 -9.47 22.33
C LYS A 105 -42.77 -9.99 22.02
N ARG A 106 -43.13 -10.12 20.74
CA ARG A 106 -44.43 -10.68 20.32
C ARG A 106 -44.58 -12.13 20.77
N VAL A 107 -43.54 -12.95 20.60
CA VAL A 107 -43.52 -14.34 21.06
C VAL A 107 -43.71 -14.44 22.56
N ASP A 108 -42.96 -13.64 23.33
CA ASP A 108 -43.04 -13.63 24.79
C ASP A 108 -44.44 -13.19 25.28
N ALA A 109 -45.05 -12.18 24.64
CA ALA A 109 -46.40 -11.73 24.94
C ALA A 109 -47.45 -12.82 24.66
N VAL A 110 -47.37 -13.49 23.51
CA VAL A 110 -48.25 -14.60 23.14
C VAL A 110 -48.15 -15.74 24.16
N LEU A 111 -46.93 -16.11 24.59
CA LEU A 111 -46.73 -17.14 25.60
C LEU A 111 -47.43 -16.79 26.92
N GLN A 112 -47.30 -15.54 27.39
CA GLN A 112 -47.98 -15.08 28.61
C GLN A 112 -49.51 -15.11 28.47
N ILE A 113 -50.05 -14.74 27.30
CA ILE A 113 -51.48 -14.78 27.03
C ILE A 113 -52.00 -16.21 27.04
N LEU A 114 -51.28 -17.14 26.40
CA LEU A 114 -51.64 -18.56 26.40
C LEU A 114 -51.67 -19.13 27.83
N GLU A 115 -50.69 -18.79 28.66
CA GLU A 115 -50.69 -19.17 30.08
C GLU A 115 -51.90 -18.62 30.84
N LYS A 116 -52.25 -17.34 30.65
CA LYS A 116 -53.43 -16.73 31.28
C LYS A 116 -54.73 -17.37 30.80
N GLY A 117 -54.87 -17.57 29.50
CA GLY A 117 -56.03 -18.24 28.90
C GLY A 117 -56.24 -19.65 29.42
N LYS A 118 -55.15 -20.42 29.58
CA LYS A 118 -55.18 -21.75 30.20
C LYS A 118 -55.72 -21.72 31.63
N ARG A 119 -55.37 -20.70 32.42
CA ARG A 119 -55.87 -20.51 33.80
C ARG A 119 -57.34 -20.11 33.83
N LEU A 120 -57.77 -19.25 32.90
CA LEU A 120 -59.12 -18.68 32.87
C LEU A 120 -60.16 -19.58 32.18
N GLN A 121 -59.73 -20.62 31.45
CA GLN A 121 -60.60 -21.48 30.62
C GLN A 121 -61.53 -20.70 29.66
N SER A 122 -61.10 -19.51 29.21
CA SER A 122 -61.90 -18.62 28.37
C SER A 122 -61.33 -18.50 26.96
N ALA A 123 -62.01 -19.09 25.99
CA ALA A 123 -61.63 -19.03 24.58
C ALA A 123 -61.80 -17.62 23.98
N ASN A 124 -62.84 -16.88 24.40
CA ASN A 124 -63.09 -15.52 23.89
C ASN A 124 -62.02 -14.53 24.35
N TYR A 125 -61.53 -14.66 25.59
CA TYR A 125 -60.40 -13.86 26.08
C TYR A 125 -59.12 -14.16 25.30
N LEU A 126 -58.86 -15.45 25.02
CA LEU A 126 -57.69 -15.89 24.26
C LEU A 126 -57.66 -15.28 22.84
N ILE A 127 -58.76 -15.38 22.09
CA ILE A 127 -58.83 -14.92 20.69
C ILE A 127 -58.52 -13.41 20.60
N ALA A 128 -59.23 -12.59 21.38
CA ALA A 128 -59.08 -11.14 21.30
C ALA A 128 -57.70 -10.62 21.73
N THR A 129 -57.03 -11.29 22.68
CA THR A 129 -55.71 -10.86 23.17
C THR A 129 -54.56 -11.42 22.35
N LEU A 130 -54.70 -12.61 21.77
CA LEU A 130 -53.71 -13.20 20.87
C LEU A 130 -53.54 -12.39 19.59
N GLU A 131 -54.63 -11.92 18.99
CA GLU A 131 -54.58 -11.10 17.76
C GLU A 131 -53.75 -9.83 17.98
N GLN A 132 -54.03 -9.08 19.05
CA GLN A 132 -53.28 -7.86 19.40
C GLN A 132 -51.79 -8.15 19.63
N ALA A 133 -51.45 -9.24 20.33
CA ALA A 133 -50.05 -9.60 20.60
C ALA A 133 -49.31 -10.03 19.33
N LEU A 134 -49.99 -10.72 18.41
CA LEU A 134 -49.46 -11.09 17.10
C LEU A 134 -49.32 -9.89 16.16
N GLU A 135 -50.10 -8.82 16.37
CA GLU A 135 -49.97 -7.54 15.67
C GLU A 135 -48.90 -6.63 16.32
N GLY A 136 -48.47 -6.95 17.54
CA GLY A 136 -47.46 -6.19 18.29
C GLY A 136 -48.03 -4.94 18.95
N GLU A 137 -49.33 -4.93 19.23
CA GLU A 137 -50.07 -3.84 19.89
C GLU A 137 -50.10 -3.96 21.42
N VAL A 138 -49.39 -4.95 21.99
CA VAL A 138 -49.40 -5.32 23.42
C VAL A 138 -48.00 -5.24 24.03
#